data_AF-A0ABD6QLX2-F1
#
_entry.id   AF-A0ABD6QLX2-F1
#
_cell.length_a   1.000
_cell.length_b   1.000
_cell.length_c   1.000
_cell.angle_alpha   90.00
_cell.angle_beta   90.00
_cell.angle_gamma   90.00
#
_symmetry.space_group_name_H-M   'P 1'
#
loop_
_entity.id
_entity.type
_entity.pdbx_description
1 polymer ?
#
loop_
_entity_poly.entity_id
_entity_poly.type
_entity_poly.pdbx_seq_one_letter_code
_entity_poly.pdbx_strand_id
1 'polypeptide(L)'
;MSDGMAPPTGGARKGDGRMAGVNGGRRRPDAGRVRSRSRNALRRAPQGLLAGTFAVGLVAAGTVFGAGTASAETALIFGGARGPGIPWDQITNRVGRGYYPNANRHIVEYPAGMVYGRLPDKLWPGNDISTESVGDSVDIGARNLKNALQGTPGQTVVVGNSEGALVLSEALARLSQDPGARAPEGVSFTLFGPPQSVTPFSHSVLSTLTPGTYVPLIDYTVRGPVESQYDTTLVVGEYDFIADFPDRPDNFLALANSLVALEYLHTETSYSTREDVPPQNIFVTVNSKGATQTAYFLPTKLLPLTRPLRDLGVPNELVDQLDGVVRPMVDAGYSRNDYPGAPATGIDPVARANVEDWLRQAGTGLSELPQQTPASQPTIKLSQTDQANIEKAAQGIKLSPTDQANMDNAAQQVKNLFPGIG
;
A
#
# COMPACT_ATOMS: atom_id res chain seq x y z
N MET A 1 8.26 53.76 -31.27
CA MET A 1 8.11 55.08 -31.90
C MET A 1 8.67 54.95 -33.31
N SER A 2 7.85 55.21 -34.34
CA SER A 2 8.19 55.17 -35.78
C SER A 2 8.77 53.83 -36.30
N ASP A 3 8.59 53.35 -37.53
CA ASP A 3 7.81 53.72 -38.74
C ASP A 3 7.20 52.39 -39.29
N GLY A 4 6.28 52.31 -40.28
CA GLY A 4 5.72 53.28 -41.21
C GLY A 4 5.64 52.64 -42.61
N MET A 5 4.44 52.68 -43.24
CA MET A 5 4.12 52.30 -44.63
C MET A 5 4.04 50.81 -45.07
N ALA A 6 2.93 50.53 -45.76
CA ALA A 6 2.69 49.44 -46.74
C ALA A 6 2.35 50.12 -48.11
N PRO A 7 1.70 49.52 -49.15
CA PRO A 7 1.39 48.12 -49.53
C PRO A 7 1.74 47.91 -51.06
N PRO A 8 0.92 47.32 -52.00
CA PRO A 8 0.12 46.07 -52.08
C PRO A 8 0.44 45.16 -53.33
N THR A 9 -0.39 44.13 -53.56
CA THR A 9 -0.62 43.30 -54.80
C THR A 9 0.40 42.18 -55.11
N GLY A 10 0.03 41.04 -55.72
CA GLY A 10 -1.29 40.49 -56.10
C GLY A 10 -1.22 39.63 -57.39
N GLY A 11 -1.79 38.41 -57.42
CA GLY A 11 -1.93 37.63 -58.67
C GLY A 11 -2.03 36.11 -58.52
N ALA A 12 -2.95 35.48 -59.27
CA ALA A 12 -3.17 34.03 -59.30
C ALA A 12 -3.26 33.48 -60.75
N ARG A 13 -2.93 32.18 -60.94
CA ARG A 13 -3.25 31.25 -62.06
C ARG A 13 -2.63 29.88 -61.69
N LYS A 14 -3.23 28.68 -61.78
CA LYS A 14 -4.27 28.02 -62.61
C LYS A 14 -3.77 27.35 -63.91
N GLY A 15 -4.02 26.04 -64.03
CA GLY A 15 -3.77 25.11 -65.15
C GLY A 15 -3.42 23.71 -64.60
N ASP A 16 -4.19 22.61 -64.68
CA ASP A 16 -5.01 21.90 -65.71
C ASP A 16 -4.23 20.98 -66.68
N GLY A 17 -4.63 19.69 -66.74
CA GLY A 17 -4.13 18.62 -67.64
C GLY A 17 -4.00 17.23 -66.94
N ARG A 18 -4.94 16.26 -66.95
CA ARG A 18 -5.43 15.36 -68.05
C ARG A 18 -4.27 14.70 -68.84
N MET A 19 -4.15 13.39 -69.17
CA MET A 19 -5.00 12.17 -69.31
C MET A 19 -4.07 10.89 -69.37
N ALA A 20 -4.45 9.62 -69.64
CA ALA A 20 -5.58 8.70 -69.33
C ALA A 20 -5.29 7.29 -69.96
N GLY A 21 -5.89 6.18 -69.45
CA GLY A 21 -5.82 4.81 -70.02
C GLY A 21 -5.41 3.71 -69.00
N VAL A 22 -6.07 2.58 -68.71
CA VAL A 22 -7.10 1.68 -69.33
C VAL A 22 -6.55 0.44 -70.07
N ASN A 23 -6.54 -0.72 -69.38
CA ASN A 23 -6.94 -2.09 -69.80
C ASN A 23 -6.39 -3.15 -68.79
N GLY A 24 -6.96 -4.35 -68.60
CA GLY A 24 -8.20 -4.96 -69.11
C GLY A 24 -8.15 -6.50 -69.13
N GLY A 25 -9.18 -7.20 -68.60
CA GLY A 25 -9.40 -8.67 -68.70
C GLY A 25 -8.89 -9.50 -67.50
N ARG A 26 -9.70 -10.13 -66.63
CA ARG A 26 -10.76 -11.19 -66.77
C ARG A 26 -10.25 -12.61 -67.07
N ARG A 27 -10.40 -13.52 -66.09
CA ARG A 27 -11.17 -14.79 -66.18
C ARG A 27 -11.50 -15.35 -64.78
N ARG A 28 -12.55 -16.17 -64.73
CA ARG A 28 -13.24 -16.88 -63.62
C ARG A 28 -13.80 -18.19 -64.24
N PRO A 29 -14.46 -19.13 -63.54
CA PRO A 29 -14.51 -19.45 -62.09
C PRO A 29 -14.29 -20.97 -61.81
N ASP A 30 -14.38 -21.39 -60.54
CA ASP A 30 -15.28 -22.47 -60.06
C ASP A 30 -15.20 -22.57 -58.51
N ALA A 31 -16.09 -23.24 -57.78
CA ALA A 31 -17.55 -23.15 -57.62
C ALA A 31 -18.05 -24.38 -56.81
N GLY A 32 -18.35 -24.21 -55.53
CA GLY A 32 -18.89 -25.27 -54.65
C GLY A 32 -18.75 -24.89 -53.16
N ARG A 33 -19.73 -24.20 -52.53
CA ARG A 33 -20.87 -24.77 -51.75
C ARG A 33 -20.40 -25.82 -50.72
N VAL A 34 -20.73 -25.75 -49.42
CA VAL A 34 -22.05 -25.44 -48.81
C VAL A 34 -21.92 -24.67 -47.47
N ARG A 35 -23.04 -24.07 -47.03
CA ARG A 35 -23.30 -23.33 -45.77
C ARG A 35 -23.02 -24.17 -44.50
N SER A 36 -22.67 -23.56 -43.37
CA SER A 36 -23.68 -23.09 -42.40
C SER A 36 -23.29 -21.77 -41.71
N ARG A 37 -24.30 -20.95 -41.39
CA ARG A 37 -24.15 -19.74 -40.58
C ARG A 37 -24.59 -20.06 -39.15
N SER A 38 -23.79 -19.64 -38.16
CA SER A 38 -24.30 -19.11 -36.91
C SER A 38 -23.52 -17.84 -36.59
N ARG A 39 -24.20 -16.71 -36.54
CA ARG A 39 -23.65 -15.44 -36.06
C ARG A 39 -23.98 -15.33 -34.58
N ASN A 40 -22.99 -15.01 -33.76
CA ASN A 40 -23.18 -14.01 -32.72
C ASN A 40 -21.85 -13.27 -32.54
N ALA A 41 -21.88 -11.97 -32.77
CA ALA A 41 -20.73 -11.09 -32.62
C ALA A 41 -20.99 -10.17 -31.43
N LEU A 42 -20.09 -10.18 -30.45
CA LEU A 42 -20.02 -9.12 -29.45
C LEU A 42 -18.55 -8.79 -29.16
N ARG A 43 -18.14 -7.70 -29.83
CA ARG A 43 -17.21 -6.66 -29.37
C ARG A 43 -15.86 -7.10 -28.79
N ARG A 44 -14.83 -6.96 -29.64
CA ARG A 44 -13.46 -6.67 -29.20
C ARG A 44 -13.43 -5.35 -28.42
N ALA A 45 -12.70 -5.31 -27.30
CA ALA A 45 -12.03 -4.11 -26.83
C ALA A 45 -10.54 -4.19 -27.22
N PRO A 46 -9.86 -3.09 -27.58
CA PRO A 46 -8.46 -3.16 -27.98
C PRO A 46 -7.54 -3.22 -26.75
N GLN A 47 -6.66 -4.22 -26.70
CA GLN A 47 -5.52 -4.21 -25.79
C GLN A 47 -4.53 -3.14 -26.27
N GLY A 48 -4.43 -2.03 -25.52
CA GLY A 48 -3.43 -1.00 -25.74
C GLY A 48 -2.06 -1.47 -25.26
N LEU A 49 -1.26 -2.00 -26.18
CA LEU A 49 0.10 -2.46 -25.92
C LEU A 49 1.04 -1.27 -25.67
N LEU A 50 1.26 -0.89 -24.41
CA LEU A 50 2.41 -0.05 -24.03
C LEU A 50 3.61 -0.95 -23.77
N ALA A 51 4.36 -1.22 -24.85
CA ALA A 51 5.63 -1.93 -24.79
C ALA A 51 6.73 -1.03 -24.19
N GLY A 52 6.77 -0.95 -22.85
CA GLY A 52 7.93 -0.49 -22.12
C GLY A 52 8.96 -1.62 -22.02
N THR A 53 10.10 -1.48 -22.71
CA THR A 53 11.20 -2.46 -22.63
C THR A 53 11.89 -2.40 -21.26
N PHE A 54 11.45 -3.24 -20.33
CA PHE A 54 12.20 -3.51 -19.09
C PHE A 54 13.41 -4.39 -19.40
N ALA A 55 14.61 -3.86 -19.21
CA ALA A 55 15.84 -4.63 -19.27
C ALA A 55 16.00 -5.45 -17.98
N VAL A 56 15.71 -6.76 -18.04
CA VAL A 56 15.91 -7.67 -16.91
C VAL A 56 17.40 -7.98 -16.74
N GLY A 57 18.06 -7.19 -15.90
CA GLY A 57 19.45 -7.41 -15.48
C GLY A 57 19.52 -8.09 -14.12
N LEU A 58 19.93 -9.37 -14.09
CA LEU A 58 20.40 -10.02 -12.86
C LEU A 58 21.76 -9.42 -12.46
N VAL A 59 21.73 -8.27 -11.78
CA VAL A 59 22.91 -7.68 -11.17
C VAL A 59 23.14 -8.38 -9.84
N ALA A 60 24.26 -9.09 -9.72
CA ALA A 60 24.71 -9.61 -8.43
C ALA A 60 24.86 -8.44 -7.45
N ALA A 61 24.22 -8.53 -6.28
CA ALA A 61 24.22 -7.49 -5.25
C ALA A 61 25.58 -7.36 -4.54
N GLY A 62 26.60 -6.92 -5.29
CA GLY A 62 27.87 -6.48 -4.76
C GLY A 62 27.72 -5.08 -4.19
N THR A 63 27.94 -4.94 -2.89
CA THR A 63 27.94 -3.64 -2.19
C THR A 63 28.99 -2.70 -2.76
N VAL A 64 28.58 -1.66 -3.47
CA VAL A 64 29.47 -0.56 -3.90
C VAL A 64 29.29 0.64 -2.97
N PHE A 65 29.83 0.54 -1.76
CA PHE A 65 30.11 1.72 -0.94
C PHE A 65 31.55 2.15 -1.22
N GLY A 66 31.72 3.31 -1.86
CA GLY A 66 33.03 3.90 -2.09
C GLY A 66 33.71 4.23 -0.76
N ALA A 67 34.99 3.86 -0.62
CA ALA A 67 35.79 4.15 0.57
C ALA A 67 36.14 5.64 0.67
N GLY A 68 35.17 6.45 1.12
CA GLY A 68 35.37 7.83 1.58
C GLY A 68 35.43 7.90 3.10
N THR A 69 36.10 8.91 3.64
CA THR A 69 36.17 9.15 5.09
C THR A 69 34.78 9.27 5.70
N ALA A 70 34.49 8.47 6.72
CA ALA A 70 33.16 8.31 7.29
C ALA A 70 32.67 9.58 8.04
N SER A 71 32.13 10.53 7.29
CA SER A 71 31.10 11.44 7.80
C SER A 71 29.90 10.59 8.19
N ALA A 72 29.40 10.74 9.43
CA ALA A 72 28.24 9.98 9.88
C ALA A 72 27.02 10.30 9.00
N GLU A 73 26.40 9.25 8.46
CA GLU A 73 25.18 9.35 7.66
C GLU A 73 24.12 10.14 8.44
N THR A 74 23.56 11.17 7.81
CA THR A 74 22.46 11.95 8.40
C THR A 74 21.14 11.39 7.90
N ALA A 75 20.19 11.17 8.80
CA ALA A 75 18.91 10.56 8.46
C ALA A 75 17.75 11.52 8.76
N LEU A 76 17.10 12.02 7.70
CA LEU A 76 15.97 12.95 7.76
C LEU A 76 14.65 12.17 7.79
N ILE A 77 13.88 12.27 8.88
CA ILE A 77 12.80 11.33 9.18
C ILE A 77 11.43 12.01 9.16
N PHE A 78 10.51 11.40 8.43
CA PHE A 78 9.10 11.76 8.31
C PHE A 78 8.24 10.64 8.90
N GLY A 79 7.60 10.91 10.03
CA GLY A 79 6.68 9.97 10.68
C GLY A 79 5.43 9.70 9.86
N GLY A 80 4.60 8.75 10.33
CA GLY A 80 3.23 8.59 9.84
C GLY A 80 2.30 9.66 10.40
N ALA A 81 0.98 9.44 10.37
CA ALA A 81 0.00 10.37 10.91
C ALA A 81 0.17 10.63 12.43
N ARG A 82 -0.11 11.86 12.86
CA ARG A 82 0.06 12.36 14.23
C ARG A 82 -1.30 12.47 14.94
N GLY A 83 -1.67 11.42 15.65
CA GLY A 83 -2.91 11.39 16.45
C GLY A 83 -2.73 11.87 17.90
N PRO A 84 -3.77 12.41 18.56
CA PRO A 84 -3.74 12.75 19.98
C PRO A 84 -3.42 11.54 20.86
N GLY A 85 -2.62 11.75 21.91
CA GLY A 85 -2.20 10.68 22.83
C GLY A 85 -1.12 9.73 22.27
N ILE A 86 -0.85 9.74 20.97
CA ILE A 86 0.21 8.96 20.35
C ILE A 86 1.56 9.65 20.61
N PRO A 87 2.60 8.95 21.14
CA PRO A 87 3.94 9.51 21.35
C PRO A 87 4.70 9.60 20.02
N TRP A 88 4.21 10.44 19.11
CA TRP A 88 4.61 10.49 17.70
C TRP A 88 6.12 10.67 17.51
N ASP A 89 6.79 11.55 18.27
CA ASP A 89 8.24 11.74 18.16
C ASP A 89 9.02 10.45 18.52
N GLN A 90 8.55 9.70 19.52
CA GLN A 90 9.21 8.48 19.95
C GLN A 90 9.06 7.34 18.94
N ILE A 91 7.90 7.27 18.27
CA ILE A 91 7.60 6.36 17.17
C ILE A 91 8.44 6.74 15.94
N THR A 92 8.38 8.00 15.53
CA THR A 92 9.11 8.55 14.38
C THR A 92 10.61 8.39 14.52
N ASN A 93 11.19 8.59 15.71
CA ASN A 93 12.63 8.37 15.92
C ASN A 93 13.07 6.89 15.76
N ARG A 94 12.14 5.93 15.93
CA ARG A 94 12.41 4.49 15.73
C ARG A 94 12.26 4.04 14.27
N VAL A 95 11.42 4.69 13.47
CA VAL A 95 11.23 4.41 12.03
C VAL A 95 12.58 4.28 11.33
N GLY A 96 12.81 3.18 10.60
CA GLY A 96 14.03 2.92 9.83
C GLY A 96 15.30 2.73 10.67
N ARG A 97 15.24 2.68 12.00
CA ARG A 97 16.44 2.56 12.85
C ARG A 97 17.15 1.22 12.69
N GLY A 98 16.44 0.14 12.36
CA GLY A 98 17.05 -1.15 12.01
C GLY A 98 17.85 -1.10 10.70
N TYR A 99 17.45 -0.24 9.75
CA TYR A 99 18.17 -0.03 8.49
C TYR A 99 19.33 0.97 8.62
N TYR A 100 19.25 1.92 9.56
CA TYR A 100 20.22 3.01 9.72
C TYR A 100 20.61 3.21 11.20
N PRO A 101 21.18 2.19 11.87
CA PRO A 101 21.36 2.19 13.33
C PRO A 101 22.36 3.23 13.85
N ASN A 102 23.32 3.61 13.01
CA ASN A 102 24.41 4.54 13.34
C ASN A 102 24.19 5.96 12.79
N ALA A 103 23.07 6.21 12.09
CA ALA A 103 22.83 7.49 11.45
C ALA A 103 22.43 8.58 12.47
N ASN A 104 22.90 9.81 12.24
CA ASN A 104 22.50 10.99 13.00
C ASN A 104 21.05 11.36 12.61
N ARG A 105 20.10 11.12 13.52
CA ARG A 105 18.66 11.18 13.21
C ARG A 105 18.09 12.57 13.45
N HIS A 106 17.41 13.14 12.47
CA HIS A 106 16.69 14.40 12.58
C HIS A 106 15.26 14.18 12.10
N ILE A 107 14.30 14.39 13.00
CA ILE A 107 12.89 14.43 12.63
C ILE A 107 12.65 15.75 11.89
N VAL A 108 12.05 15.68 10.70
CA VAL A 108 11.65 16.88 9.97
C VAL A 108 10.18 17.14 10.26
N GLU A 109 9.90 18.24 10.97
CA GLU A 109 8.53 18.61 11.31
C GLU A 109 7.67 18.87 10.08
N TYR A 110 6.48 18.28 10.10
CA TYR A 110 5.39 18.54 9.17
C TYR A 110 4.07 18.21 9.88
N PRO A 111 2.89 18.61 9.34
CA PRO A 111 1.64 18.49 10.09
C PRO A 111 1.21 17.06 10.44
N ALA A 112 1.59 16.07 9.62
CA ALA A 112 1.26 14.65 9.82
C ALA A 112 -0.26 14.42 10.04
N GLY A 113 -1.04 14.77 9.03
CA GLY A 113 -2.50 14.89 9.08
C GLY A 113 -3.21 13.56 9.22
N MET A 114 -4.25 13.52 10.05
CA MET A 114 -5.07 12.30 10.16
C MET A 114 -6.12 12.20 9.05
N VAL A 115 -6.44 10.97 8.66
CA VAL A 115 -7.60 10.60 7.82
C VAL A 115 -8.92 11.20 8.35
N TYR A 116 -9.00 11.50 9.65
CA TYR A 116 -10.19 12.05 10.29
C TYR A 116 -10.08 13.54 10.68
N GLY A 117 -8.94 14.19 10.41
CA GLY A 117 -8.61 15.54 10.90
C GLY A 117 -9.54 16.66 10.42
N ARG A 118 -10.30 16.42 9.35
CA ARG A 118 -11.30 17.34 8.79
C ARG A 118 -12.63 16.66 8.46
N LEU A 119 -12.96 15.52 9.08
CA LEU A 119 -14.29 14.94 8.93
C LEU A 119 -15.34 15.93 9.46
N PRO A 120 -16.41 16.23 8.68
CA PRO A 120 -17.50 17.07 9.18
C PRO A 120 -18.14 16.47 10.44
N ASP A 121 -18.61 17.32 11.36
CA ASP A 121 -19.32 16.89 12.59
C ASP A 121 -20.48 15.91 12.33
N LYS A 122 -21.06 15.92 11.11
CA LYS A 122 -22.12 14.98 10.70
C LYS A 122 -21.63 13.55 10.49
N LEU A 123 -20.35 13.36 10.18
CA LEU A 123 -19.69 12.05 10.03
C LEU A 123 -18.92 11.66 11.30
N TRP A 124 -18.48 12.62 12.12
CA TRP A 124 -17.86 12.36 13.42
C TRP A 124 -18.39 13.34 14.52
N PRO A 125 -19.54 13.05 15.15
CA PRO A 125 -20.19 13.99 16.08
C PRO A 125 -19.42 14.28 17.38
N GLY A 126 -18.72 15.41 17.39
CA GLY A 126 -17.88 15.86 18.51
C GLY A 126 -16.39 15.58 18.31
N ASN A 127 -15.90 15.64 17.06
CA ASN A 127 -14.48 15.69 16.79
C ASN A 127 -13.91 17.07 17.15
N ASP A 128 -12.93 17.13 18.06
CA ASP A 128 -12.13 18.34 18.33
C ASP A 128 -10.71 18.24 17.74
N ILE A 129 -10.39 17.14 17.05
CA ILE A 129 -9.08 16.84 16.46
C ILE A 129 -8.91 17.60 15.13
N SER A 130 -8.67 18.91 15.22
CA SER A 130 -8.31 19.76 14.09
C SER A 130 -6.84 19.51 13.69
N THR A 131 -6.60 18.55 12.80
CA THR A 131 -5.31 18.39 12.10
C THR A 131 -5.43 18.84 10.64
N GLU A 132 -4.30 19.15 10.00
CA GLU A 132 -4.29 19.37 8.56
C GLU A 132 -4.76 18.11 7.82
N SER A 133 -5.28 18.26 6.60
CA SER A 133 -5.63 17.09 5.79
C SER A 133 -4.37 16.33 5.36
N VAL A 134 -4.48 15.06 4.95
CA VAL A 134 -3.31 14.33 4.41
C VAL A 134 -2.79 15.02 3.15
N GLY A 135 -3.67 15.59 2.31
CA GLY A 135 -3.30 16.42 1.17
C GLY A 135 -2.40 17.60 1.54
N ASP A 136 -2.88 18.48 2.43
CA ASP A 136 -2.14 19.67 2.88
C ASP A 136 -0.85 19.29 3.62
N SER A 137 -0.90 18.24 4.44
CA SER A 137 0.25 17.69 5.18
C SER A 137 1.34 17.17 4.26
N VAL A 138 0.98 16.44 3.19
CA VAL A 138 1.93 15.94 2.19
C VAL A 138 2.57 17.07 1.39
N ASP A 139 1.79 18.10 1.02
CA ASP A 139 2.32 19.29 0.33
C ASP A 139 3.31 20.10 1.19
N ILE A 140 2.95 20.34 2.46
CA ILE A 140 3.81 21.02 3.43
C ILE A 140 5.06 20.19 3.71
N GLY A 141 4.90 18.89 3.98
CA GLY A 141 6.00 17.96 4.24
C GLY A 141 6.99 17.90 3.08
N ALA A 142 6.51 17.88 1.83
CA ALA A 142 7.38 17.85 0.65
C ALA A 142 8.20 19.13 0.47
N ARG A 143 7.66 20.30 0.84
CA ARG A 143 8.43 21.55 0.91
C ARG A 143 9.49 21.49 2.02
N ASN A 144 9.11 21.01 3.21
CA ASN A 144 10.02 20.90 4.35
C ASN A 144 11.16 19.92 4.07
N LEU A 145 10.87 18.81 3.37
CA LEU A 145 11.86 17.84 2.90
C LEU A 145 12.87 18.47 1.95
N LYS A 146 12.42 19.18 0.91
CA LYS A 146 13.35 19.88 0.00
C LYS A 146 14.28 20.82 0.75
N ASN A 147 13.74 21.63 1.67
CA ASN A 147 14.52 22.58 2.46
C ASN A 147 15.54 21.87 3.39
N ALA A 148 15.10 20.83 4.11
CA ALA A 148 15.97 20.05 4.99
C ALA A 148 17.08 19.32 4.22
N LEU A 149 16.75 18.75 3.04
CA LEU A 149 17.71 18.04 2.19
C LEU A 149 18.77 18.98 1.60
N GLN A 150 18.39 20.21 1.22
CA GLN A 150 19.32 21.25 0.79
C GLN A 150 20.21 21.78 1.93
N GLY A 151 19.67 21.87 3.15
CA GLY A 151 20.42 22.30 4.34
C GLY A 151 21.35 21.22 4.95
N THR A 152 21.21 19.97 4.54
CA THR A 152 21.98 18.83 5.08
C THR A 152 23.18 18.52 4.17
N PRO A 153 24.44 18.59 4.67
CA PRO A 153 25.61 18.16 3.91
C PRO A 153 25.91 16.65 4.09
N GLY A 154 26.79 16.11 3.24
CA GLY A 154 27.32 14.74 3.40
C GLY A 154 26.33 13.63 3.09
N GLN A 155 26.64 12.39 3.47
CA GLN A 155 25.75 11.25 3.23
C GLN A 155 24.40 11.47 3.92
N THR A 156 23.30 11.41 3.16
CA THR A 156 21.95 11.68 3.65
C THR A 156 20.98 10.58 3.21
N VAL A 157 20.31 9.94 4.16
CA VAL A 157 19.11 9.14 3.89
C VAL A 157 17.87 9.94 4.30
N VAL A 158 16.85 9.91 3.46
CA VAL A 158 15.53 10.45 3.77
C VAL A 158 14.59 9.27 4.01
N VAL A 159 13.98 9.19 5.19
CA VAL A 159 13.12 8.04 5.57
C VAL A 159 11.70 8.52 5.85
N GLY A 160 10.72 7.83 5.26
CA GLY A 160 9.30 8.08 5.48
C GLY A 160 8.56 6.82 5.89
N ASN A 161 7.63 6.94 6.83
CA ASN A 161 6.69 5.86 7.18
C ASN A 161 5.25 6.28 6.86
N SER A 162 4.46 5.42 6.21
CA SER A 162 3.03 5.65 5.99
C SER A 162 2.76 6.99 5.26
N GLU A 163 2.08 7.96 5.88
CA GLU A 163 1.95 9.33 5.38
C GLU A 163 3.31 9.99 5.04
N GLY A 164 4.35 9.76 5.84
CA GLY A 164 5.70 10.21 5.54
C GLY A 164 6.24 9.64 4.23
N ALA A 165 5.83 8.44 3.83
CA ALA A 165 6.17 7.89 2.51
C ALA A 165 5.40 8.59 1.36
N LEU A 166 4.21 9.16 1.60
CA LEU A 166 3.55 10.08 0.65
C LEU A 166 4.30 11.41 0.55
N VAL A 167 4.78 11.97 1.66
CA VAL A 167 5.68 13.14 1.69
C VAL A 167 6.92 12.90 0.84
N LEU A 168 7.61 11.77 1.05
CA LEU A 168 8.79 11.40 0.26
C LEU A 168 8.44 11.26 -1.23
N SER A 169 7.33 10.58 -1.56
CA SER A 169 6.88 10.43 -2.94
C SER A 169 6.53 11.78 -3.61
N GLU A 170 6.03 12.76 -2.86
CA GLU A 170 5.74 14.11 -3.37
C GLU A 170 7.00 14.95 -3.54
N ALA A 171 7.94 14.86 -2.60
CA ALA A 171 9.25 15.47 -2.75
C ALA A 171 10.04 14.88 -3.92
N LEU A 172 10.08 13.56 -4.10
CA LEU A 172 10.74 12.90 -5.23
C LEU A 172 10.18 13.38 -6.58
N ALA A 173 8.85 13.51 -6.69
CA ALA A 173 8.23 14.06 -7.88
C ALA A 173 8.66 15.51 -8.17
N ARG A 174 8.64 16.38 -7.14
CA ARG A 174 9.11 17.78 -7.26
C ARG A 174 10.59 17.88 -7.62
N LEU A 175 11.45 17.14 -6.92
CA LEU A 175 12.90 17.14 -7.12
C LEU A 175 13.30 16.51 -8.47
N SER A 176 12.48 15.63 -9.04
CA SER A 176 12.73 15.02 -10.38
C SER A 176 12.64 16.02 -11.55
N GLN A 177 12.03 17.19 -11.30
CA GLN A 177 11.77 18.26 -12.26
C GLN A 177 12.49 19.57 -11.92
N ASP A 178 13.18 19.64 -10.78
CA ASP A 178 13.78 20.86 -10.24
C ASP A 178 15.29 20.92 -10.58
N PRO A 179 15.74 21.87 -11.43
CA PRO A 179 17.16 22.04 -11.75
C PRO A 179 18.02 22.47 -10.56
N GLY A 180 17.41 22.98 -9.48
CA GLY A 180 18.04 23.32 -8.21
C GLY A 180 17.92 22.23 -7.14
N ALA A 181 17.46 21.03 -7.51
CA ALA A 181 17.47 19.87 -6.63
C ALA A 181 18.91 19.51 -6.24
N ARG A 182 19.09 19.02 -5.01
CA ARG A 182 20.39 18.53 -4.56
C ARG A 182 20.84 17.35 -5.43
N ALA A 183 22.09 17.33 -5.86
CA ALA A 183 22.62 16.23 -6.68
C ALA A 183 22.48 14.87 -5.96
N PRO A 184 22.21 13.76 -6.68
CA PRO A 184 21.85 12.47 -6.07
C PRO A 184 23.02 11.78 -5.35
N GLU A 185 24.25 12.20 -5.56
CA GLU A 185 25.44 11.60 -4.97
C GLU A 185 25.40 11.70 -3.43
N GLY A 186 25.25 10.54 -2.78
CA GLY A 186 25.12 10.44 -1.34
C GLY A 186 23.75 10.87 -0.80
N VAL A 187 22.70 10.80 -1.61
CA VAL A 187 21.30 10.97 -1.21
C VAL A 187 20.48 9.75 -1.59
N SER A 188 19.86 9.10 -0.61
CA SER A 188 18.93 7.98 -0.83
C SER A 188 17.62 8.17 -0.07
N PHE A 189 16.56 7.52 -0.54
CA PHE A 189 15.21 7.59 0.03
C PHE A 189 14.76 6.19 0.47
N THR A 190 14.09 6.07 1.63
CA THR A 190 13.54 4.81 2.13
C THR A 190 12.11 5.00 2.63
N LEU A 191 11.17 4.33 1.98
CA LEU A 191 9.74 4.44 2.23
C LEU A 191 9.24 3.13 2.87
N PHE A 192 8.84 3.20 4.14
CA PHE A 192 8.19 2.12 4.87
C PHE A 192 6.67 2.26 4.78
N GLY A 193 5.96 1.16 4.55
CA GLY A 193 4.50 1.15 4.41
C GLY A 193 3.95 2.17 3.39
N PRO A 194 4.54 2.33 2.19
CA PRO A 194 4.14 3.39 1.26
C PRO A 194 2.70 3.23 0.76
N PRO A 195 1.78 4.20 0.92
CA PRO A 195 0.36 4.01 0.58
C PRO A 195 0.03 3.93 -0.91
N GLN A 196 0.95 4.27 -1.81
CA GLN A 196 0.71 4.39 -3.26
C GLN A 196 1.76 3.70 -4.14
N SER A 197 2.55 2.76 -3.59
CA SER A 197 3.56 2.03 -4.37
C SER A 197 2.99 0.86 -5.16
N VAL A 198 3.75 0.44 -6.17
CA VAL A 198 3.60 -0.86 -6.82
C VAL A 198 4.97 -1.52 -6.81
N THR A 199 5.02 -2.78 -6.36
CA THR A 199 6.20 -3.63 -6.39
C THR A 199 5.85 -4.92 -7.15
N PRO A 200 6.82 -5.79 -7.51
CA PRO A 200 6.49 -7.11 -8.06
C PRO A 200 5.78 -8.05 -7.08
N PHE A 201 5.77 -7.72 -5.78
CA PHE A 201 5.18 -8.53 -4.71
C PHE A 201 3.80 -8.02 -4.28
N SER A 202 3.54 -6.71 -4.44
CA SER A 202 2.44 -6.01 -3.77
C SER A 202 1.95 -4.77 -4.50
N HIS A 203 0.69 -4.44 -4.25
CA HIS A 203 0.06 -3.17 -4.61
C HIS A 203 -0.39 -2.46 -3.34
N SER A 204 -0.06 -1.18 -3.19
CA SER A 204 -0.51 -0.37 -2.06
C SER A 204 -1.94 0.13 -2.25
N VAL A 205 -2.68 0.45 -1.18
CA VAL A 205 -4.12 0.75 -1.23
C VAL A 205 -4.49 1.85 -2.23
N LEU A 206 -3.73 2.95 -2.29
CA LEU A 206 -3.99 4.04 -3.24
C LEU A 206 -3.56 3.70 -4.68
N SER A 207 -2.66 2.73 -4.87
CA SER A 207 -2.25 2.28 -6.22
C SER A 207 -3.34 1.50 -6.96
N THR A 208 -4.37 1.05 -6.24
CA THR A 208 -5.58 0.43 -6.83
C THR A 208 -6.47 1.47 -7.55
N LEU A 209 -6.29 2.76 -7.25
CA LEU A 209 -7.04 3.86 -7.84
C LEU A 209 -6.32 4.40 -9.08
N THR A 210 -7.08 4.91 -10.05
CA THR A 210 -6.50 5.52 -11.25
C THR A 210 -5.77 6.83 -10.89
N PRO A 211 -4.55 7.09 -11.38
CA PRO A 211 -3.89 8.39 -11.21
C PRO A 211 -4.78 9.57 -11.61
N GLY A 212 -4.82 10.60 -10.78
CA GLY A 212 -5.76 11.72 -10.87
C GLY A 212 -7.06 11.52 -10.08
N THR A 213 -7.31 10.34 -9.48
CA THR A 213 -8.45 10.13 -8.58
C THR A 213 -8.25 10.93 -7.30
N TYR A 214 -9.17 11.85 -7.01
CA TYR A 214 -9.26 12.52 -5.72
C TYR A 214 -9.99 11.62 -4.71
N VAL A 215 -9.44 11.49 -3.50
CA VAL A 215 -9.97 10.69 -2.40
C VAL A 215 -10.44 11.65 -1.30
N PRO A 216 -11.74 12.00 -1.24
CA PRO A 216 -12.22 13.07 -0.37
C PRO A 216 -12.00 12.84 1.12
N LEU A 217 -11.96 11.56 1.55
CA LEU A 217 -11.76 11.19 2.95
C LEU A 217 -10.40 11.65 3.50
N ILE A 218 -9.37 11.68 2.65
CA ILE A 218 -8.00 12.07 3.02
C ILE A 218 -7.54 13.34 2.30
N ASP A 219 -8.40 13.99 1.52
CA ASP A 219 -8.08 15.17 0.71
C ASP A 219 -6.88 14.95 -0.24
N TYR A 220 -6.69 13.71 -0.71
CA TYR A 220 -5.50 13.32 -1.49
C TYR A 220 -5.86 13.07 -2.94
N THR A 221 -5.06 13.59 -3.87
CA THR A 221 -5.13 13.19 -5.28
C THR A 221 -4.05 12.15 -5.56
N VAL A 222 -4.47 10.93 -5.93
CA VAL A 222 -3.56 9.84 -6.27
C VAL A 222 -2.71 10.23 -7.47
N ARG A 223 -1.39 10.07 -7.36
CA ARG A 223 -0.45 10.40 -8.43
C ARG A 223 0.00 9.16 -9.18
N GLY A 224 0.41 9.34 -10.43
CA GLY A 224 1.09 8.29 -11.17
C GLY A 224 2.50 8.06 -10.62
N PRO A 225 3.13 6.90 -10.91
CA PRO A 225 4.55 6.69 -10.63
C PRO A 225 5.40 7.79 -11.28
N VAL A 226 6.37 8.33 -10.55
CA VAL A 226 7.33 9.33 -11.04
C VAL A 226 8.74 8.82 -10.81
N GLU A 227 9.54 8.75 -11.87
CA GLU A 227 10.95 8.41 -11.75
C GLU A 227 11.76 9.63 -11.30
N SER A 228 12.60 9.44 -10.29
CA SER A 228 13.55 10.44 -9.77
C SER A 228 15.00 10.02 -10.00
N GLN A 229 15.92 10.97 -9.85
CA GLN A 229 17.38 10.74 -9.91
C GLN A 229 17.96 10.12 -8.63
N TYR A 230 17.17 9.96 -7.56
CA TYR A 230 17.64 9.41 -6.28
C TYR A 230 17.33 7.92 -6.14
N ASP A 231 18.29 7.18 -5.60
CA ASP A 231 18.09 5.79 -5.21
C ASP A 231 16.98 5.68 -4.16
N THR A 232 16.05 4.75 -4.35
CA THR A 232 14.83 4.61 -3.56
C THR A 232 14.65 3.19 -3.08
N THR A 233 14.45 3.02 -1.77
CA THR A 233 14.09 1.76 -1.13
C THR A 233 12.62 1.78 -0.75
N LEU A 234 11.88 0.74 -1.13
CA LEU A 234 10.50 0.50 -0.69
C LEU A 234 10.52 -0.70 0.26
N VAL A 235 9.93 -0.55 1.45
CA VAL A 235 9.80 -1.64 2.42
C VAL A 235 8.32 -1.87 2.71
N VAL A 236 7.85 -3.07 2.41
CA VAL A 236 6.44 -3.48 2.49
C VAL A 236 6.33 -4.69 3.41
N GLY A 237 5.42 -4.65 4.38
CA GLY A 237 5.09 -5.79 5.23
C GLY A 237 4.02 -6.66 4.58
N GLU A 238 4.16 -7.98 4.67
CA GLU A 238 3.16 -8.93 4.20
C GLU A 238 1.83 -8.73 4.95
N TYR A 239 0.77 -8.55 4.16
CA TYR A 239 -0.60 -8.21 4.55
C TYR A 239 -0.85 -6.78 5.07
N ASP A 240 0.13 -5.87 5.02
CA ASP A 240 -0.08 -4.47 5.39
C ASP A 240 -1.19 -3.83 4.55
N PHE A 241 -2.34 -3.52 5.15
CA PHE A 241 -3.49 -2.88 4.48
C PHE A 241 -3.11 -1.66 3.62
N ILE A 242 -2.10 -0.89 4.03
CA ILE A 242 -1.70 0.34 3.35
C ILE A 242 -0.78 0.04 2.16
N ALA A 243 0.19 -0.86 2.32
CA ALA A 243 1.29 -1.06 1.38
C ALA A 243 1.22 -2.37 0.56
N ASP A 244 0.43 -3.32 1.04
CA ASP A 244 0.20 -4.67 0.52
C ASP A 244 -1.30 -5.01 0.59
N PHE A 245 -2.09 -4.24 -0.14
CA PHE A 245 -3.54 -4.39 -0.19
C PHE A 245 -3.94 -5.63 -1.01
N PRO A 246 -4.95 -6.43 -0.59
CA PRO A 246 -5.41 -7.59 -1.35
C PRO A 246 -5.81 -7.25 -2.79
N ASP A 247 -5.31 -8.01 -3.76
CA ASP A 247 -5.64 -7.82 -5.18
C ASP A 247 -6.90 -8.58 -5.63
N ARG A 248 -7.49 -9.38 -4.72
CA ARG A 248 -8.77 -10.10 -4.90
C ARG A 248 -9.83 -9.58 -3.94
N PRO A 249 -10.72 -8.66 -4.37
CA PRO A 249 -11.70 -8.02 -3.50
C PRO A 249 -12.82 -8.96 -3.02
N ASP A 250 -12.94 -10.15 -3.61
CA ASP A 250 -13.85 -11.22 -3.20
C ASP A 250 -13.30 -12.11 -2.06
N ASN A 251 -12.01 -11.98 -1.72
CA ASN A 251 -11.42 -12.66 -0.59
C ASN A 251 -11.54 -11.83 0.71
N PHE A 252 -12.69 -11.94 1.37
CA PHE A 252 -12.97 -11.23 2.61
C PHE A 252 -12.04 -11.60 3.79
N LEU A 253 -11.48 -12.82 3.81
CA LEU A 253 -10.50 -13.22 4.82
C LEU A 253 -9.18 -12.46 4.65
N ALA A 254 -8.72 -12.26 3.40
CA ALA A 254 -7.54 -11.44 3.11
C ALA A 254 -7.74 -9.97 3.51
N LEU A 255 -8.92 -9.41 3.22
CA LEU A 255 -9.28 -8.06 3.65
C LEU A 255 -9.32 -7.94 5.18
N ALA A 256 -10.03 -8.83 5.87
CA ALA A 256 -10.10 -8.84 7.34
C ALA A 256 -8.71 -9.00 7.97
N ASN A 257 -7.88 -9.90 7.45
CA ASN A 257 -6.50 -10.07 7.90
C ASN A 257 -5.67 -8.79 7.71
N SER A 258 -5.80 -8.12 6.55
CA SER A 258 -5.08 -6.86 6.31
C SER A 258 -5.53 -5.73 7.25
N LEU A 259 -6.84 -5.63 7.55
CA LEU A 259 -7.35 -4.66 8.53
C LEU A 259 -6.79 -4.90 9.94
N VAL A 260 -6.58 -6.16 10.34
CA VAL A 260 -5.88 -6.47 11.60
C VAL A 260 -4.37 -6.17 11.48
N ALA A 261 -3.76 -6.40 10.32
CA ALA A 261 -2.37 -6.04 10.05
C ALA A 261 -2.11 -4.51 10.11
N LEU A 262 -3.13 -3.67 9.86
CA LEU A 262 -3.01 -2.22 10.02
C LEU A 262 -2.63 -1.82 11.45
N GLU A 263 -3.25 -2.46 12.45
CA GLU A 263 -2.95 -2.24 13.87
C GLU A 263 -1.61 -2.87 14.25
N TYR A 264 -1.45 -4.16 13.96
CA TYR A 264 -0.32 -4.92 14.48
C TYR A 264 0.98 -4.80 13.67
N LEU A 265 0.95 -4.60 12.35
CA LEU A 265 2.13 -4.76 11.49
C LEU A 265 2.56 -3.51 10.73
N HIS A 266 1.62 -2.61 10.38
CA HIS A 266 1.93 -1.45 9.53
C HIS A 266 3.06 -0.59 10.11
N THR A 267 3.01 -0.31 11.41
CA THR A 267 4.10 0.41 12.11
C THR A 267 5.27 -0.50 12.49
N GLU A 268 5.04 -1.77 12.89
CA GLU A 268 6.12 -2.73 13.22
C GLU A 268 7.09 -2.94 12.04
N THR A 269 6.58 -2.95 10.80
CA THR A 269 7.37 -3.03 9.55
C THR A 269 8.46 -1.96 9.48
N SER A 270 8.17 -0.75 9.99
CA SER A 270 9.13 0.36 10.02
C SER A 270 10.28 0.19 11.03
N TYR A 271 10.21 -0.83 11.90
CA TYR A 271 11.23 -1.15 12.90
C TYR A 271 12.10 -2.36 12.53
N SER A 272 11.78 -3.05 11.42
CA SER A 272 12.57 -4.16 10.88
C SER A 272 14.02 -3.78 10.52
N THR A 273 14.86 -4.78 10.34
CA THR A 273 16.20 -4.65 9.75
C THR A 273 16.22 -5.23 8.33
N ARG A 274 17.33 -5.06 7.59
CA ARG A 274 17.46 -5.66 6.24
C ARG A 274 17.55 -7.18 6.29
N GLU A 275 18.07 -7.71 7.40
CA GLU A 275 18.30 -9.13 7.66
C GLU A 275 16.99 -9.89 7.96
N ASP A 276 15.93 -9.18 8.36
CA ASP A 276 14.58 -9.76 8.50
C ASP A 276 13.94 -10.12 7.13
N VAL A 277 14.46 -9.59 6.02
CA VAL A 277 13.92 -9.78 4.67
C VAL A 277 14.70 -10.89 3.94
N PRO A 278 14.06 -12.01 3.57
CA PRO A 278 14.73 -13.07 2.82
C PRO A 278 15.27 -12.58 1.47
N PRO A 279 16.44 -13.06 0.99
CA PRO A 279 17.02 -12.60 -0.27
C PRO A 279 16.12 -12.72 -1.50
N GLN A 280 15.24 -13.74 -1.55
CA GLN A 280 14.26 -13.92 -2.62
C GLN A 280 13.11 -12.89 -2.61
N ASN A 281 12.93 -12.16 -1.50
CA ASN A 281 11.96 -11.10 -1.32
C ASN A 281 12.56 -9.70 -1.58
N ILE A 282 13.76 -9.65 -2.17
CA ILE A 282 14.45 -8.41 -2.56
C ILE A 282 14.43 -8.31 -4.09
N PHE A 283 13.88 -7.21 -4.61
CA PHE A 283 13.85 -6.95 -6.04
C PHE A 283 14.48 -5.60 -6.37
N VAL A 284 15.40 -5.56 -7.33
CA VAL A 284 16.15 -4.37 -7.71
C VAL A 284 15.86 -4.01 -9.17
N THR A 285 15.58 -2.74 -9.42
CA THR A 285 15.40 -2.16 -10.76
C THR A 285 16.23 -0.90 -10.89
N VAL A 286 16.50 -0.48 -12.13
CA VAL A 286 17.12 0.82 -12.44
C VAL A 286 16.18 1.55 -13.39
N ASN A 287 15.86 2.81 -13.07
CA ASN A 287 14.91 3.62 -13.81
C ASN A 287 15.57 4.38 -14.98
N SER A 288 14.79 5.10 -15.81
CA SER A 288 15.34 5.79 -17.00
C SER A 288 16.28 6.96 -16.68
N LYS A 289 16.27 7.45 -15.42
CA LYS A 289 17.19 8.46 -14.89
C LYS A 289 18.46 7.85 -14.29
N GLY A 290 18.62 6.52 -14.32
CA GLY A 290 19.78 5.80 -13.82
C GLY A 290 19.78 5.53 -12.31
N ALA A 291 18.70 5.87 -11.60
CA ALA A 291 18.58 5.61 -10.17
C ALA A 291 18.05 4.20 -9.89
N THR A 292 18.54 3.61 -8.81
CA THR A 292 18.21 2.27 -8.35
C THR A 292 16.95 2.30 -7.48
N GLN A 293 15.96 1.46 -7.79
CA GLN A 293 14.83 1.21 -6.92
C GLN A 293 14.88 -0.23 -6.38
N THR A 294 14.98 -0.37 -5.06
CA THR A 294 15.00 -1.66 -4.35
C THR A 294 13.71 -1.85 -3.56
N ALA A 295 12.96 -2.91 -3.86
CA ALA A 295 11.81 -3.34 -3.06
C ALA A 295 12.22 -4.47 -2.11
N TYR A 296 11.88 -4.32 -0.83
CA TYR A 296 12.00 -5.34 0.21
C TYR A 296 10.57 -5.75 0.64
N PHE A 297 10.26 -7.05 0.54
CA PHE A 297 8.98 -7.60 1.01
C PHE A 297 9.19 -8.42 2.29
N LEU A 298 8.85 -7.83 3.44
CA LEU A 298 9.03 -8.39 4.77
C LEU A 298 7.94 -9.43 5.07
N PRO A 299 8.25 -10.74 5.18
CA PRO A 299 7.25 -11.77 5.44
C PRO A 299 6.76 -11.73 6.88
N THR A 300 5.48 -12.07 7.08
CA THR A 300 4.80 -11.96 8.37
C THR A 300 4.80 -13.30 9.08
N LYS A 301 5.42 -13.39 10.27
CA LYS A 301 5.57 -14.65 11.02
C LYS A 301 4.24 -15.15 11.61
N LEU A 302 3.52 -14.31 12.34
CA LEU A 302 2.22 -14.63 12.96
C LEU A 302 1.10 -14.08 12.08
N LEU A 303 0.08 -14.89 11.76
CA LEU A 303 -1.04 -14.42 10.93
C LEU A 303 -1.80 -13.30 11.67
N PRO A 304 -1.97 -12.09 11.08
CA PRO A 304 -2.62 -10.98 11.77
C PRO A 304 -4.02 -11.31 12.28
N LEU A 305 -4.85 -11.94 11.45
CA LEU A 305 -6.25 -12.27 11.77
C LEU A 305 -6.41 -13.11 13.05
N THR A 306 -5.38 -13.88 13.43
CA THR A 306 -5.39 -14.76 14.62
C THR A 306 -4.55 -14.21 15.78
N ARG A 307 -3.70 -13.19 15.55
CA ARG A 307 -2.87 -12.54 16.59
C ARG A 307 -3.69 -12.11 17.83
N PRO A 308 -4.92 -11.54 17.70
CA PRO A 308 -5.77 -11.24 18.86
C PRO A 308 -6.12 -12.43 19.76
N LEU A 309 -6.13 -13.67 19.25
CA LEU A 309 -6.40 -14.85 20.08
C LEU A 309 -5.26 -15.11 21.07
N ARG A 310 -4.01 -14.82 20.66
CA ARG A 310 -2.83 -14.92 21.53
C ARG A 310 -2.89 -13.86 22.64
N ASP A 311 -3.34 -12.66 22.31
CA ASP A 311 -3.55 -11.56 23.28
C ASP A 311 -4.68 -11.88 24.28
N LEU A 312 -5.69 -12.64 23.86
CA LEU A 312 -6.74 -13.20 24.73
C LEU A 312 -6.30 -14.43 25.55
N GLY A 313 -5.04 -14.85 25.44
CA GLY A 313 -4.47 -15.96 26.21
C GLY A 313 -4.71 -17.36 25.64
N VAL A 314 -5.13 -17.48 24.37
CA VAL A 314 -5.18 -18.79 23.68
C VAL A 314 -3.74 -19.30 23.48
N PRO A 315 -3.42 -20.58 23.81
CA PRO A 315 -2.07 -21.11 23.69
C PRO A 315 -1.47 -20.96 22.28
N ASN A 316 -0.23 -20.50 22.19
CA ASN A 316 0.43 -20.22 20.91
C ASN A 316 0.43 -21.42 19.97
N GLU A 317 0.72 -22.62 20.49
CA GLU A 317 0.81 -23.86 19.72
C GLU A 317 -0.51 -24.21 19.01
N LEU A 318 -1.63 -23.78 19.56
CA LEU A 318 -2.96 -23.95 18.98
C LEU A 318 -3.27 -22.85 17.97
N VAL A 319 -2.91 -21.59 18.27
CA VAL A 319 -3.10 -20.51 17.30
C VAL A 319 -2.19 -20.71 16.07
N ASP A 320 -0.99 -21.27 16.24
CA ASP A 320 -0.09 -21.62 15.13
C ASP A 320 -0.67 -22.72 14.23
N GLN A 321 -1.48 -23.65 14.78
CA GLN A 321 -2.25 -24.61 13.98
C GLN A 321 -3.40 -23.95 13.23
N LEU A 322 -4.08 -22.98 13.86
CA LEU A 322 -5.08 -22.16 13.18
C LEU A 322 -4.45 -21.31 12.06
N ASP A 323 -3.25 -20.75 12.26
CA ASP A 323 -2.49 -20.03 11.23
C ASP A 323 -2.20 -20.95 10.04
N GLY A 324 -1.77 -22.20 10.30
CA GLY A 324 -1.55 -23.19 9.24
C GLY A 324 -2.81 -23.51 8.40
N VAL A 325 -4.00 -23.38 8.98
CA VAL A 325 -5.29 -23.55 8.27
C VAL A 325 -5.73 -22.28 7.55
N VAL A 326 -5.66 -21.12 8.22
CA VAL A 326 -6.27 -19.86 7.74
C VAL A 326 -5.33 -19.11 6.79
N ARG A 327 -4.01 -19.22 6.95
CA ARG A 327 -3.02 -18.53 6.13
C ARG A 327 -3.18 -18.84 4.63
N PRO A 328 -3.29 -20.11 4.17
CA PRO A 328 -3.55 -20.40 2.74
C PRO A 328 -4.82 -19.74 2.18
N MET A 329 -5.84 -19.50 3.02
CA MET A 329 -7.08 -18.84 2.61
C MET A 329 -6.92 -17.33 2.49
N VAL A 330 -6.14 -16.72 3.40
CA VAL A 330 -5.71 -15.32 3.31
C VAL A 330 -4.79 -15.12 2.11
N ASP A 331 -3.82 -16.01 1.91
CA ASP A 331 -2.86 -16.00 0.80
C ASP A 331 -3.55 -16.09 -0.56
N ALA A 332 -4.66 -16.83 -0.66
CA ALA A 332 -5.49 -16.88 -1.86
C ALA A 332 -6.09 -15.51 -2.24
N GLY A 333 -6.00 -14.48 -1.40
CA GLY A 333 -6.39 -13.09 -1.69
C GLY A 333 -5.32 -12.25 -2.40
N TYR A 334 -4.13 -12.83 -2.65
CA TYR A 334 -2.99 -12.13 -3.24
C TYR A 334 -2.39 -12.95 -4.40
N SER A 335 -2.36 -12.36 -5.59
CA SER A 335 -1.90 -13.02 -6.83
C SER A 335 -0.42 -13.40 -6.85
N ARG A 336 0.43 -12.81 -6.00
CA ARG A 336 1.82 -13.23 -5.78
C ARG A 336 1.95 -14.71 -5.35
N ASN A 337 0.90 -15.29 -4.79
CA ASN A 337 0.86 -16.67 -4.32
C ASN A 337 0.45 -17.67 -5.41
N ASP A 338 0.14 -17.21 -6.64
CA ASP A 338 -0.27 -18.07 -7.77
C ASP A 338 0.93 -18.71 -8.51
N TYR A 339 1.78 -19.46 -7.79
CA TYR A 339 2.88 -20.18 -8.40
C TYR A 339 2.62 -21.71 -8.49
N PRO A 340 3.17 -22.42 -9.50
CA PRO A 340 3.08 -23.87 -9.56
C PRO A 340 3.72 -24.51 -8.32
N GLY A 341 2.91 -25.24 -7.54
CA GLY A 341 3.34 -25.82 -6.27
C GLY A 341 3.12 -24.92 -5.04
N ALA A 342 2.41 -23.80 -5.17
CA ALA A 342 1.86 -23.08 -4.03
C ALA A 342 1.06 -24.03 -3.12
N PRO A 343 1.04 -23.81 -1.79
CA PRO A 343 0.21 -24.59 -0.87
C PRO A 343 -1.23 -24.59 -1.39
N ALA A 344 -1.79 -25.79 -1.59
CA ALA A 344 -3.20 -25.88 -1.90
C ALA A 344 -3.98 -25.22 -0.76
N THR A 345 -5.05 -24.48 -1.06
CA THR A 345 -5.98 -23.94 -0.05
C THR A 345 -6.76 -25.03 0.70
N GLY A 346 -6.36 -26.29 0.54
CA GLY A 346 -6.84 -27.43 1.30
C GLY A 346 -6.34 -27.35 2.74
N ILE A 347 -7.30 -27.39 3.65
CA ILE A 347 -7.10 -27.42 5.09
C ILE A 347 -6.33 -28.69 5.47
N ASP A 348 -5.27 -28.58 6.28
CA ASP A 348 -4.66 -29.75 6.93
C ASP A 348 -5.70 -30.43 7.84
N PRO A 349 -6.07 -31.71 7.60
CA PRO A 349 -7.06 -32.41 8.40
C PRO A 349 -6.70 -32.55 9.89
N VAL A 350 -5.41 -32.59 10.24
CA VAL A 350 -4.94 -32.71 11.62
C VAL A 350 -5.05 -31.37 12.34
N ALA A 351 -4.56 -30.28 11.72
CA ALA A 351 -4.70 -28.94 12.27
C ALA A 351 -6.19 -28.56 12.44
N ARG A 352 -7.03 -28.94 11.46
CA ARG A 352 -8.49 -28.81 11.56
C ARG A 352 -9.07 -29.57 12.74
N ALA A 353 -8.73 -30.84 12.91
CA ALA A 353 -9.27 -31.67 13.99
C ALA A 353 -8.89 -31.08 15.36
N ASN A 354 -7.65 -30.64 15.54
CA ASN A 354 -7.18 -30.04 16.79
C ASN A 354 -7.90 -28.70 17.09
N VAL A 355 -8.14 -27.88 16.07
CA VAL A 355 -8.93 -26.63 16.19
C VAL A 355 -10.41 -26.93 16.50
N GLU A 356 -11.03 -27.92 15.84
CA GLU A 356 -12.40 -28.36 16.15
C GLU A 356 -12.52 -28.92 17.57
N ASP A 357 -11.54 -29.71 18.04
CA ASP A 357 -11.52 -30.27 19.38
C ASP A 357 -11.30 -29.20 20.46
N TRP A 358 -10.47 -28.18 20.19
CA TRP A 358 -10.36 -27.03 21.10
C TRP A 358 -11.66 -26.22 21.13
N LEU A 359 -12.30 -25.96 19.98
CA LEU A 359 -13.55 -25.20 19.93
C LEU A 359 -14.70 -25.94 20.63
N ARG A 360 -14.71 -27.28 20.60
CA ARG A 360 -15.60 -28.11 21.44
C ARG A 360 -15.30 -27.92 22.93
N GLN A 361 -14.02 -28.00 23.33
CA GLN A 361 -13.60 -27.84 24.73
C GLN A 361 -13.91 -26.43 25.28
N ALA A 362 -13.66 -25.39 24.49
CA ALA A 362 -13.99 -24.00 24.81
C ALA A 362 -15.52 -23.78 24.88
N GLY A 363 -16.28 -24.35 23.95
CA GLY A 363 -17.75 -24.32 23.96
C GLY A 363 -18.36 -25.01 25.18
N THR A 364 -17.80 -26.15 25.62
CA THR A 364 -18.19 -26.78 26.89
C THR A 364 -17.82 -25.92 28.10
N GLY A 365 -16.63 -25.29 28.11
CA GLY A 365 -16.21 -24.40 29.19
C GLY A 365 -17.05 -23.13 29.34
N LEU A 366 -17.51 -22.55 28.22
CA LEU A 366 -18.42 -21.40 28.21
C LEU A 366 -19.84 -21.76 28.68
N SER A 367 -20.26 -23.01 28.49
CA SER A 367 -21.55 -23.53 28.97
C SER A 367 -21.54 -23.84 30.47
N GLU A 368 -20.37 -24.12 31.04
CA GLU A 368 -20.16 -24.44 32.47
C GLU A 368 -19.57 -23.30 33.29
N LEU A 369 -19.44 -22.09 32.73
CA LEU A 369 -19.25 -20.90 33.55
C LEU A 369 -20.39 -20.83 34.57
N PRO A 370 -20.10 -20.84 35.89
CA PRO A 370 -21.13 -20.54 36.87
C PRO A 370 -21.71 -19.18 36.51
N GLN A 371 -23.04 -19.01 36.61
CA GLN A 371 -23.61 -17.67 36.66
C GLN A 371 -22.93 -16.95 37.83
N GLN A 372 -21.94 -16.11 37.51
CA GLN A 372 -21.24 -15.35 38.54
C GLN A 372 -22.24 -14.37 39.12
N THR A 373 -22.77 -14.69 40.30
CA THR A 373 -23.29 -13.69 41.23
C THR A 373 -22.24 -12.58 41.26
N PRO A 374 -22.58 -11.33 40.89
CA PRO A 374 -21.57 -10.34 40.52
C PRO A 374 -20.47 -10.20 41.57
N ALA A 375 -19.30 -10.75 41.28
CA ALA A 375 -18.13 -10.56 42.11
C ALA A 375 -17.76 -9.09 42.00
N SER A 376 -17.76 -8.39 43.14
CA SER A 376 -17.50 -6.95 43.20
C SER A 376 -16.15 -6.62 42.58
N GLN A 377 -16.14 -6.22 41.31
CA GLN A 377 -14.97 -5.66 40.65
C GLN A 377 -14.47 -4.46 41.47
N PRO A 378 -13.14 -4.27 41.61
CA PRO A 378 -12.61 -3.08 42.26
C PRO A 378 -13.14 -1.84 41.53
N THR A 379 -14.06 -1.14 42.19
CA THR A 379 -14.86 -0.10 41.54
C THR A 379 -14.03 1.16 41.35
N ILE A 380 -13.21 1.19 40.29
CA ILE A 380 -12.86 2.46 39.66
C ILE A 380 -14.18 3.03 39.16
N LYS A 381 -14.72 3.99 39.90
CA LYS A 381 -15.85 4.79 39.45
C LYS A 381 -15.37 5.69 38.32
N LEU A 382 -15.40 5.14 37.11
CA LEU A 382 -15.47 5.93 35.88
C LEU A 382 -16.55 6.99 36.09
N SER A 383 -16.29 8.24 35.69
CA SER A 383 -17.33 9.25 35.75
C SER A 383 -18.45 8.89 34.78
N GLN A 384 -19.65 9.42 35.00
CA GLN A 384 -20.74 9.27 34.04
C GLN A 384 -20.34 9.78 32.64
N THR A 385 -19.44 10.77 32.60
CA THR A 385 -18.81 11.27 31.37
C THR A 385 -17.92 10.21 30.70
N ASP A 386 -17.10 9.48 31.46
CA ASP A 386 -16.20 8.45 30.90
C ASP A 386 -16.98 7.25 30.37
N GLN A 387 -18.01 6.80 31.10
CA GLN A 387 -18.92 5.75 30.60
C GLN A 387 -19.66 6.20 29.35
N ALA A 388 -20.23 7.40 29.33
CA ALA A 388 -20.88 7.95 28.15
C ALA A 388 -19.90 8.13 26.96
N ASN A 389 -18.65 8.51 27.22
CA ASN A 389 -17.61 8.63 26.19
C ASN A 389 -17.20 7.28 25.60
N ILE A 390 -17.10 6.22 26.42
CA ILE A 390 -16.82 4.86 25.96
C ILE A 390 -18.00 4.30 25.14
N GLU A 391 -19.24 4.46 25.61
CA GLU A 391 -20.43 4.07 24.85
C GLU A 391 -20.56 4.85 23.53
N LYS A 392 -20.23 6.15 23.54
CA LYS A 392 -20.24 7.00 22.34
C LYS A 392 -19.10 6.66 21.37
N ALA A 393 -17.92 6.27 21.86
CA ALA A 393 -16.82 5.77 21.03
C ALA A 393 -17.17 4.42 20.39
N ALA A 394 -17.77 3.50 21.14
CA ALA A 394 -18.27 2.22 20.61
C ALA A 394 -19.38 2.42 19.56
N GLN A 395 -20.23 3.44 19.71
CA GLN A 395 -21.24 3.83 18.70
C GLN A 395 -20.65 4.57 17.48
N GLY A 396 -19.43 5.13 17.61
CA GLY A 396 -18.68 5.78 16.53
C GLY A 396 -18.03 4.77 15.57
N ILE A 397 -17.67 3.58 16.06
CA ILE A 397 -17.22 2.45 15.23
C ILE A 397 -18.45 1.75 14.63
N LYS A 398 -19.18 2.46 13.78
CA LYS A 398 -20.08 1.81 12.82
C LYS A 398 -19.26 1.34 11.64
N LEU A 399 -18.97 0.03 11.64
CA LEU A 399 -18.66 -0.72 10.44
C LEU A 399 -19.60 -0.26 9.32
N SER A 400 -19.07 0.05 8.14
CA SER A 400 -19.97 0.39 7.03
C SER A 400 -20.85 -0.84 6.72
N PRO A 401 -22.00 -0.68 6.06
CA PRO A 401 -22.80 -1.85 5.65
C PRO A 401 -22.00 -2.85 4.81
N THR A 402 -20.96 -2.37 4.11
CA THR A 402 -19.98 -3.20 3.39
C THR A 402 -19.06 -3.93 4.37
N ASP A 403 -18.46 -3.24 5.35
CA ASP A 403 -17.56 -3.90 6.32
C ASP A 403 -18.29 -4.90 7.21
N GLN A 404 -19.52 -4.59 7.61
CA GLN A 404 -20.39 -5.53 8.33
C GLN A 404 -20.72 -6.74 7.44
N ALA A 405 -21.12 -6.54 6.17
CA ALA A 405 -21.36 -7.66 5.25
C ALA A 405 -20.08 -8.48 4.99
N ASN A 406 -18.91 -7.84 4.93
CA ASN A 406 -17.62 -8.52 4.79
C ASN A 406 -17.28 -9.35 6.03
N MET A 407 -17.54 -8.82 7.23
CA MET A 407 -17.39 -9.56 8.49
C MET A 407 -18.41 -10.70 8.62
N ASP A 408 -19.66 -10.49 8.25
CA ASP A 408 -20.70 -11.52 8.26
C ASP A 408 -20.38 -12.65 7.26
N ASN A 409 -19.88 -12.28 6.07
CA ASN A 409 -19.40 -13.24 5.07
C ASN A 409 -18.15 -14.00 5.53
N ALA A 410 -17.18 -13.32 6.16
CA ALA A 410 -16.00 -13.96 6.74
C ALA A 410 -16.40 -14.91 7.90
N ALA A 411 -17.30 -14.49 8.78
CA ALA A 411 -17.86 -15.34 9.83
C ALA A 411 -18.62 -16.55 9.27
N GLN A 412 -19.37 -16.38 8.18
CA GLN A 412 -20.03 -17.49 7.49
C GLN A 412 -19.02 -18.42 6.80
N GLN A 413 -17.91 -17.91 6.26
CA GLN A 413 -16.81 -18.73 5.75
C GLN A 413 -16.18 -19.54 6.89
N VAL A 414 -15.85 -18.92 8.02
CA VAL A 414 -15.36 -19.62 9.23
C VAL A 414 -16.34 -20.69 9.70
N LYS A 415 -17.65 -20.41 9.70
CA LYS A 415 -18.70 -21.38 10.06
C LYS A 415 -18.81 -22.54 9.07
N ASN A 416 -18.63 -22.28 7.78
CA ASN A 416 -18.59 -23.34 6.75
C ASN A 416 -17.33 -24.22 6.87
N LEU A 417 -16.22 -23.63 7.33
CA LEU A 417 -14.96 -24.35 7.58
C LEU A 417 -15.08 -25.23 8.83
N PHE A 418 -15.76 -24.76 9.88
CA PHE A 418 -15.95 -25.46 11.16
C PHE A 418 -17.45 -25.66 11.49
N PRO A 419 -18.16 -26.57 10.79
CA PRO A 419 -19.62 -26.73 10.91
C PRO A 419 -20.11 -27.29 12.26
N GLY A 420 -19.21 -27.64 13.16
CA GLY A 420 -19.52 -28.10 14.53
C GLY A 420 -19.67 -26.96 15.56
N ILE A 421 -19.49 -25.70 15.15
CA ILE A 421 -19.61 -24.52 16.03
C ILE A 421 -20.99 -23.89 15.82
N GLY A 422 -21.84 -24.02 16.84
CA GLY A 422 -23.22 -23.53 16.88
C GLY A 422 -23.39 -22.41 17.88
#